data_AF-A0A950ES96-F1
#
_entry.id   AF-A0A950ES96-F1
#
_cell.length_a   1.000
_cell.length_b   1.000
_cell.length_c   1.000
_cell.angle_alpha   90.00
_cell.angle_beta   90.00
_cell.angle_gamma   90.00
#
_symmetry.space_group_name_H-M   'P 1'
#
loop_
_entity.id
_entity.type
_entity.pdbx_description
1 polymer ?
#
loop_
_entity_poly.entity_id
_entity_poly.type
_entity_poly.pdbx_seq_one_letter_code
_entity_poly.pdbx_strand_id
1 'polypeptide(L)'
;MAIDYRGFRVTVDAKADATDTQWLCRAVLEGVDAQVATAKLPCVELAIPKLKIDVLMALSIVEQNAKQAVDEWWCARQPEMA
;
A
#
# COMPACT_ATOMS: atom_id res chain seq x y z
N MET A 1 2.54 10.30 0.12
CA MET A 1 2.71 10.12 1.59
C MET A 1 3.56 8.89 1.83
N ALA A 2 4.43 8.86 2.83
CA ALA A 2 5.22 7.68 3.15
C ALA A 2 5.19 7.37 4.65
N ILE A 3 5.13 6.09 5.00
CA ILE A 3 5.14 5.59 6.38
C ILE A 3 6.02 4.35 6.49
N ASP A 4 6.54 4.06 7.68
CA ASP A 4 7.17 2.77 7.97
C ASP A 4 6.19 1.85 8.69
N TYR A 5 6.13 0.59 8.27
CA TYR A 5 5.28 -0.44 8.85
C TYR A 5 5.93 -1.81 8.76
N ARG A 6 6.18 -2.45 9.92
CA ARG A 6 6.79 -3.80 10.03
C ARG A 6 8.05 -4.01 9.16
N GLY A 7 8.93 -3.01 9.12
CA GLY A 7 10.16 -3.04 8.35
C GLY A 7 10.00 -2.74 6.85
N PHE A 8 8.79 -2.40 6.40
CA PHE A 8 8.53 -1.90 5.05
C PHE A 8 8.29 -0.39 5.07
N ARG A 9 8.85 0.32 4.09
CA ARG A 9 8.42 1.65 3.71
C ARG A 9 7.22 1.51 2.77
N VAL A 10 6.09 2.05 3.18
CA VAL A 10 4.87 2.13 2.38
C VAL A 10 4.75 3.55 1.84
N THR A 11 4.92 3.71 0.54
CA THR A 11 4.78 4.99 -0.16
C THR A 11 3.48 4.99 -0.93
N VAL A 12 2.55 5.86 -0.54
CA VAL A 12 1.21 5.98 -1.11
C VAL A 12 1.07 7.28 -1.88
N ASP A 13 0.62 7.19 -3.12
CA ASP A 13 0.35 8.31 -4.00
C ASP A 13 -1.07 8.22 -4.57
N ALA A 14 -1.64 9.37 -4.89
CA ALA A 14 -2.90 9.49 -5.58
C ALA A 14 -2.81 10.59 -6.63
N LYS A 15 -3.35 10.33 -7.81
CA LYS A 15 -3.51 11.32 -8.86
C LYS A 15 -4.90 11.22 -9.48
N ALA A 16 -5.36 12.29 -10.10
CA ALA A 16 -6.55 12.20 -10.94
C ALA A 16 -6.27 11.33 -12.17
N ASP A 17 -7.30 10.61 -12.63
CA ASP A 17 -7.27 9.98 -13.94
C ASP A 17 -7.40 11.03 -15.07
N ALA A 18 -7.27 10.59 -16.32
CA ALA A 18 -7.30 11.49 -17.48
C ALA A 18 -8.63 12.25 -17.63
N THR A 19 -9.73 11.72 -17.06
CA THR A 19 -11.06 12.32 -17.14
C THR A 19 -11.45 13.11 -15.89
N ASP A 20 -10.56 13.17 -14.89
CA ASP A 20 -10.81 13.79 -13.59
C ASP A 20 -12.01 13.20 -12.80
N THR A 21 -12.42 11.97 -13.12
CA THR A 21 -13.56 11.30 -12.49
C THR A 21 -13.15 10.34 -11.37
N GLN A 22 -11.89 9.91 -11.36
CA GLN A 22 -11.37 8.92 -10.41
C GLN A 22 -10.03 9.36 -9.82
N TRP A 23 -9.80 8.94 -8.58
CA TRP A 23 -8.48 8.89 -7.98
C TRP A 23 -7.81 7.58 -8.38
N LEU A 24 -6.70 7.68 -9.10
CA LEU A 24 -5.76 6.59 -9.33
C LEU A 24 -4.77 6.59 -8.19
N CYS A 25 -4.96 5.66 -7.26
CA CYS A 25 -4.14 5.51 -6.08
C CYS A 25 -3.20 4.33 -6.21
N ARG A 26 -2.00 4.48 -5.65
CA ARG A 26 -0.94 3.48 -5.71
C ARG A 26 -0.20 3.44 -4.37
N ALA A 27 0.10 2.26 -3.87
CA ALA A 27 1.05 2.06 -2.78
C ALA A 27 2.19 1.12 -3.19
N VAL A 28 3.41 1.62 -3.08
CA VAL A 28 4.65 0.86 -3.25
C VAL A 28 5.16 0.43 -1.89
N LEU A 29 5.52 -0.85 -1.76
CA LEU A 29 6.02 -1.44 -0.54
C LEU A 29 7.48 -1.85 -0.72
N GLU A 30 8.38 -1.21 0.01
CA GLU A 30 9.83 -1.43 -0.10
C GLU A 30 10.35 -1.92 1.25
N GLY A 31 10.99 -3.09 1.27
CA GLY A 31 11.60 -3.62 2.49
C GLY A 31 12.82 -2.79 2.89
N VAL A 32 12.77 -2.12 4.04
CA VAL A 32 13.86 -1.28 4.55
C VAL A 32 14.68 -1.98 5.64
N ASP A 33 14.11 -2.98 6.31
CA ASP A 33 14.83 -3.79 7.31
C ASP A 33 15.50 -5.02 6.68
N ALA A 34 16.61 -5.48 7.26
CA ALA A 34 17.37 -6.63 6.76
C ALA A 34 16.54 -7.92 6.62
N GLN A 35 15.51 -8.12 7.46
CA GLN A 35 14.64 -9.29 7.43
C GLN A 35 13.68 -9.31 6.23
N VAL A 36 13.40 -8.13 5.68
CA VAL A 36 12.41 -7.91 4.62
C VAL A 36 13.00 -7.23 3.38
N ALA A 37 14.30 -6.92 3.37
CA ALA A 37 14.98 -6.24 2.27
C ALA A 37 14.88 -6.99 0.92
N THR A 38 14.77 -8.31 0.95
CA THR A 38 14.58 -9.14 -0.25
C THR A 38 13.11 -9.45 -0.55
N ALA A 39 12.19 -8.99 0.29
CA ALA A 39 10.76 -9.23 0.12
C ALA A 39 10.23 -8.39 -1.04
N LYS A 40 9.55 -9.04 -1.98
CA LYS A 40 8.88 -8.40 -3.10
C LYS A 40 7.38 -8.53 -2.90
N LEU A 41 6.77 -7.50 -2.33
CA LEU A 41 5.32 -7.37 -2.28
C LEU A 41 4.81 -6.74 -3.58
N PRO A 42 3.66 -7.19 -4.09
CA PRO A 42 3.03 -6.53 -5.22
C PRO A 42 2.63 -5.10 -4.83
N CYS A 43 2.70 -4.21 -5.81
CA CYS A 43 2.16 -2.87 -5.65
C CYS A 43 0.63 -2.95 -5.46
N VAL A 44 0.09 -2.15 -4.55
CA VAL A 44 -1.36 -2.02 -4.39
C VAL A 44 -1.84 -0.85 -5.25
N GLU A 45 -2.78 -1.11 -6.15
CA GLU A 45 -3.35 -0.10 -7.04
C GLU A 45 -4.88 -0.10 -6.95
N LEU A 46 -5.47 1.07 -6.82
CA LEU A 46 -6.92 1.24 -6.72
C LEU A 46 -7.37 2.44 -7.53
N ALA A 47 -8.48 2.27 -8.23
CA ALA A 47 -9.21 3.35 -8.88
C ALA A 47 -10.47 3.66 -8.08
N ILE A 48 -10.54 4.84 -7.48
CA ILE A 48 -11.63 5.22 -6.57
C ILE A 48 -12.40 6.42 -7.14
N PRO A 49 -13.73 6.33 -7.38
CA PRO A 49 -14.50 7.45 -7.90
C PRO A 49 -14.46 8.68 -6.98
N LYS A 50 -14.13 9.86 -7.52
CA LYS A 50 -14.05 11.11 -6.75
C LYS A 50 -15.38 11.53 -6.13
N LEU A 51 -16.48 11.20 -6.81
CA LEU A 51 -17.84 11.49 -6.34
C LEU A 51 -18.15 10.89 -4.95
N LYS A 52 -17.40 9.87 -4.52
CA LYS A 52 -17.64 9.15 -3.27
C LYS A 52 -16.71 9.57 -2.14
N ILE A 53 -15.57 10.22 -2.43
CA ILE A 53 -14.48 10.34 -1.47
C ILE A 53 -13.52 11.48 -1.82
N ASP A 54 -13.03 12.18 -0.80
CA ASP A 54 -11.91 13.12 -0.96
C ASP A 54 -10.56 12.38 -1.08
N VAL A 55 -9.53 13.13 -1.48
CA VAL A 55 -8.20 12.58 -1.76
C VAL A 55 -7.50 12.03 -0.51
N LEU A 56 -7.73 12.60 0.68
CA LEU A 56 -7.08 12.14 1.90
C LEU A 56 -7.68 10.81 2.36
N MET A 57 -9.00 10.67 2.25
CA MET A 57 -9.66 9.40 2.49
C MET A 57 -9.27 8.34 1.45
N ALA A 58 -9.09 8.70 0.17
CA ALA A 58 -8.59 7.78 -0.85
C ALA A 58 -7.17 7.27 -0.52
N LEU A 59 -6.26 8.16 -0.11
CA LEU A 59 -4.91 7.80 0.34
C LEU A 59 -4.94 6.89 1.58
N SER A 60 -5.81 7.19 2.54
CA SER A 60 -5.98 6.38 3.76
C SER A 60 -6.45 4.95 3.46
N ILE A 61 -7.42 4.78 2.55
CA ILE A 61 -7.88 3.44 2.13
C ILE A 61 -6.72 2.63 1.53
N VAL A 62 -5.93 3.26 0.66
CA VAL A 62 -4.85 2.58 -0.06
C VAL A 62 -3.71 2.23 0.90
N GLU A 63 -3.43 3.10 1.87
CA GLU A 63 -2.49 2.82 2.97
C GLU A 63 -2.93 1.61 3.79
N GLN A 64 -4.20 1.52 4.18
CA GLN A 64 -4.72 0.38 4.95
C GLN A 64 -4.63 -0.93 4.16
N ASN A 65 -4.96 -0.90 2.87
CA ASN A 65 -4.82 -2.08 2.00
C ASN A 65 -3.35 -2.49 1.83
N ALA A 66 -2.42 -1.53 1.77
CA ALA A 66 -0.99 -1.82 1.73
C ALA A 66 -0.51 -2.45 3.04
N LYS A 67 -0.94 -1.94 4.20
CA LYS A 67 -0.65 -2.55 5.51
C LYS A 67 -1.19 -3.97 5.61
N GLN A 68 -2.42 -4.19 5.13
CA GLN A 68 -3.00 -5.52 5.08
C GLN A 68 -2.15 -6.49 4.23
N ALA A 69 -1.65 -6.05 3.07
CA ALA A 69 -0.77 -6.87 2.24
C ALA A 69 0.55 -7.23 2.96
N VAL A 70 1.12 -6.30 3.74
CA VAL A 70 2.28 -6.57 4.61
C VAL A 70 1.93 -7.61 5.67
N ASP A 71 0.78 -7.46 6.33
CA ASP A 71 0.33 -8.37 7.37
C ASP A 71 0.10 -9.78 6.83
N GLU A 72 -0.55 -9.91 5.68
CA GLU A 72 -0.78 -11.19 4.99
C GLU A 72 0.54 -11.88 4.65
N TRP A 73 1.51 -11.13 4.13
CA TRP A 73 2.85 -11.65 3.85
C TRP A 73 3.58 -12.09 5.13
N TRP A 74 3.48 -11.30 6.20
CA TRP A 74 4.10 -11.65 7.49
C TRP A 74 3.49 -12.94 8.07
N CYS A 75 2.16 -13.06 8.05
CA CYS A 75 1.44 -14.25 8.50
C CYS A 75 1.79 -15.48 7.65
N ALA A 76 1.91 -15.33 6.32
CA ALA A 76 2.32 -16.42 5.43
C ALA A 76 3.76 -16.89 5.69
N ARG A 77 4.61 -16.04 6.27
CA ARG A 77 6.01 -16.35 6.60
C ARG A 77 6.20 -16.96 8.00
N GLN A 78 5.27 -16.73 8.93
CA GLN A 78 5.30 -17.33 10.27
C GLN A 78 5.26 -18.87 10.33
N PRO A 79 4.62 -19.64 9.42
CA PRO A 79 4.70 -21.11 9.46
C PRO A 79 6.09 -21.69 9.16
N GLU A 80 7.05 -20.91 8.63
CA GLU A 80 8.42 -21.38 8.36
C GLU A 80 9.37 -21.25 9.58
N MET A 81 8.90 -20.66 10.69
CA MET A 81 9.71 -20.44 11.91
C MET A 81 9.25 -21.30 13.11
N ALA A 82 8.35 -22.28 12.89
CA ALA A 82 7.84 -23.20 13.92
C ALA A 82 8.52 -24.57 13.87
#